data_AF-A0A7C2KX47-F1
#
_entry.id   AF-A0A7C2KX47-F1
#
_cell.length_a   1.000
_cell.length_b   1.000
_cell.length_c   1.000
_cell.angle_alpha   90.00
_cell.angle_beta   90.00
_cell.angle_gamma   90.00
#
_symmetry.space_group_name_H-M   'P 1'
#
loop_
_entity.id
_entity.type
_entity.pdbx_description
1 polymer ?
#
loop_
_entity_poly.entity_id
_entity_poly.type
_entity_poly.pdbx_seq_one_letter_code
_entity_poly.pdbx_strand_id
1 'polypeptide(L)'
;MDARKKVLRPQPDDEVGVVVQKVLSQVEDSNAQEALRKDVHLIEAALVTDRIVISRDETTRSVLRGVVSHVAELRKLVWVNPIRADEGAIDWLRDGAPADAHRQLGYVPRPEG
;
A
#
# COMPACT_ATOMS: atom_id res chain seq x y z
N MET A 1 -23.92 3.94 -37.16
CA MET A 1 -22.58 3.34 -37.08
C MET A 1 -22.12 3.41 -35.64
N ASP A 2 -22.39 2.39 -34.83
CA ASP A 2 -21.98 2.35 -33.43
C ASP A 2 -20.55 1.81 -33.32
N ALA A 3 -19.60 2.69 -33.03
CA ALA A 3 -18.23 2.30 -32.72
C ALA A 3 -18.18 1.71 -31.31
N ARG A 4 -18.22 0.37 -31.22
CA ARG A 4 -17.94 -0.35 -29.97
C ARG A 4 -16.49 -0.07 -29.54
N LYS A 5 -16.28 0.90 -28.66
CA LYS A 5 -14.97 1.15 -28.03
C LYS A 5 -14.53 -0.13 -27.32
N LYS A 6 -13.37 -0.67 -27.70
CA LYS A 6 -12.76 -1.82 -27.01
C LYS A 6 -12.51 -1.42 -25.56
N VAL A 7 -13.18 -2.10 -24.62
CA VAL A 7 -12.82 -2.02 -23.20
C VAL A 7 -11.54 -2.83 -23.03
N LEU A 8 -10.41 -2.15 -22.91
CA LEU A 8 -9.16 -2.78 -22.49
C LEU A 8 -9.28 -3.08 -21.00
N ARG A 9 -9.33 -4.37 -20.66
CA ARG A 9 -9.23 -4.80 -19.26
C ARG A 9 -7.74 -4.94 -18.94
N PRO A 10 -7.20 -4.19 -17.97
CA PRO A 10 -5.83 -4.43 -17.53
C PRO A 10 -5.73 -5.88 -17.06
N GLN A 11 -4.74 -6.59 -17.58
CA GLN A 11 -4.35 -7.88 -17.02
C GLN A 11 -3.53 -7.57 -15.77
N PRO A 12 -3.86 -8.12 -14.61
CA PRO A 12 -3.02 -7.97 -13.43
C PRO A 12 -1.65 -8.57 -13.73
N ASP A 13 -0.61 -7.92 -13.22
CA ASP A 13 0.73 -8.50 -13.25
C ASP A 13 0.73 -9.71 -12.31
N ASP A 14 0.94 -10.90 -12.87
CA ASP A 14 0.86 -12.17 -12.13
C ASP A 14 1.85 -12.17 -10.95
N GLU A 15 2.99 -11.49 -11.06
CA GLU A 15 3.97 -11.37 -9.98
C GLU A 15 3.41 -10.59 -8.78
N VAL A 16 2.68 -9.51 -9.05
CA VAL A 16 2.07 -8.67 -8.02
C VAL A 16 0.89 -9.38 -7.36
N GLY A 17 0.11 -10.14 -8.14
CA GLY A 17 -0.94 -11.00 -7.61
C GLY A 17 -0.40 -12.02 -6.59
N VAL A 18 0.77 -12.61 -6.85
CA VAL A 18 1.44 -13.54 -5.91
C VAL A 18 1.84 -12.83 -4.60
N VAL A 19 2.40 -11.62 -4.69
CA VAL A 19 2.74 -10.82 -3.49
C VAL A 19 1.49 -10.55 -2.66
N VAL A 20 0.39 -10.18 -3.30
CA VAL A 20 -0.88 -9.94 -2.62
C VAL A 20 -1.45 -11.18 -1.96
N GLN A 21 -1.44 -12.32 -2.62
CA GLN A 21 -1.89 -13.58 -2.00
C GLN A 21 -1.03 -13.93 -0.79
N LYS A 22 0.28 -13.70 -0.88
CA LYS A 22 1.20 -13.87 0.25
C LYS A 22 0.84 -12.93 1.40
N VAL A 23 0.54 -11.65 1.15
CA VAL A 23 0.08 -10.73 2.20
C VAL A 23 -1.19 -11.25 2.87
N LEU A 24 -2.21 -11.61 2.08
CA LEU A 24 -3.49 -12.12 2.60
C LEU A 24 -3.35 -13.42 3.40
N SER A 25 -2.34 -14.25 3.10
CA SER A 25 -2.09 -15.49 3.83
C SER A 25 -1.33 -15.28 5.15
N GLN A 26 -0.75 -14.10 5.39
CA GLN A 26 -0.07 -13.75 6.65
C GLN A 26 -1.02 -13.12 7.68
N VAL A 27 -2.27 -12.83 7.30
CA VAL A 27 -3.26 -12.22 8.19
C VAL A 27 -4.17 -13.32 8.75
N GLU A 28 -4.07 -13.59 10.05
CA GLU A 28 -4.86 -14.64 10.73
C GLU A 28 -6.29 -14.20 11.08
N ASP A 29 -6.49 -12.90 11.37
CA ASP A 29 -7.81 -12.36 11.69
C ASP A 29 -8.67 -12.26 10.41
N SER A 30 -9.78 -13.00 10.39
CA SER A 30 -10.70 -13.05 9.23
C SER A 30 -11.33 -11.70 8.89
N ASN A 31 -11.65 -10.87 9.89
CA ASN A 31 -12.24 -9.55 9.65
C ASN A 31 -11.19 -8.60 9.07
N ALA A 32 -9.97 -8.67 9.58
CA ALA A 32 -8.84 -7.91 9.05
C ALA A 32 -8.50 -8.36 7.61
N GLN A 33 -8.57 -9.66 7.34
CA GLN A 33 -8.36 -10.23 6.02
C GLN A 33 -9.43 -9.80 5.02
N GLU A 34 -10.71 -9.75 5.42
CA GLU A 34 -11.80 -9.27 4.58
C GLU A 34 -11.71 -7.77 4.29
N ALA A 35 -11.33 -6.96 5.28
CA ALA A 35 -11.08 -5.54 5.08
C ALA A 35 -9.92 -5.35 4.08
N LEU A 36 -8.81 -6.04 4.33
CA LEU A 36 -7.63 -5.98 3.46
C LEU A 36 -7.91 -6.46 2.04
N ARG A 37 -8.79 -7.45 1.85
CA ARG A 37 -9.23 -7.91 0.53
C ARG A 37 -9.91 -6.82 -0.29
N LYS A 38 -10.64 -5.90 0.35
CA LYS A 38 -11.29 -4.78 -0.36
C LYS A 38 -10.25 -3.77 -0.84
N ASP A 39 -9.25 -3.52 -0.03
CA ASP A 39 -8.19 -2.53 -0.28
C ASP A 39 -6.96 -3.10 -0.99
N VAL A 40 -6.99 -4.39 -1.32
CA VAL A 40 -5.85 -5.11 -1.88
C VAL A 40 -5.37 -4.52 -3.20
N HIS A 41 -6.30 -4.02 -4.01
CA HIS A 41 -6.01 -3.39 -5.30
C HIS A 41 -5.23 -2.08 -5.14
N LEU A 42 -5.31 -1.39 -3.99
CA LEU A 42 -4.48 -0.22 -3.71
C LEU A 42 -3.01 -0.62 -3.56
N ILE A 43 -2.77 -1.76 -2.92
CA ILE A 43 -1.42 -2.31 -2.75
C ILE A 43 -0.88 -2.77 -4.10
N GLU A 44 -1.68 -3.50 -4.89
CA GLU A 44 -1.29 -3.92 -6.24
C GLU A 44 -0.91 -2.73 -7.11
N ALA A 45 -1.78 -1.72 -7.17
CA ALA A 45 -1.53 -0.51 -7.94
C ALA A 45 -0.23 0.16 -7.52
N ALA A 46 -0.04 0.39 -6.22
CA ALA A 46 1.17 1.01 -5.70
C ALA A 46 2.43 0.17 -5.99
N LEU A 47 2.37 -1.16 -5.89
CA LEU A 47 3.52 -2.02 -6.19
C LEU A 47 3.97 -1.95 -7.66
N VAL A 48 3.03 -1.74 -8.59
CA VAL A 48 3.30 -1.59 -10.04
C VAL A 48 3.74 -0.17 -10.40
N THR A 49 3.35 0.85 -9.61
CA THR A 49 3.61 2.25 -9.93
C THR A 49 4.78 2.84 -9.12
N ASP A 50 4.48 3.64 -8.12
CA ASP A 50 5.36 4.53 -7.37
C ASP A 50 5.55 4.06 -5.92
N ARG A 51 4.90 2.97 -5.53
CA ARG A 51 4.87 2.40 -4.17
C ARG A 51 4.25 3.34 -3.14
N ILE A 52 3.37 4.25 -3.55
CA ILE A 52 2.72 5.19 -2.65
C ILE A 52 1.24 4.84 -2.49
N VAL A 53 0.79 4.74 -1.24
CA VAL A 53 -0.63 4.67 -0.88
C VAL A 53 -0.98 5.86 -0.01
N ILE A 54 -2.01 6.61 -0.43
CA ILE A 54 -2.55 7.74 0.33
C ILE A 54 -3.95 7.35 0.78
N SER A 55 -4.12 7.05 2.06
CA SER A 55 -5.39 6.54 2.59
C SER A 55 -5.59 6.94 4.04
N ARG A 56 -6.85 7.11 4.42
CA ARG A 56 -7.25 7.38 5.82
C ARG A 56 -7.33 6.12 6.68
N ASP A 57 -7.19 4.94 6.05
CA ASP A 57 -7.38 3.66 6.71
C ASP A 57 -6.12 3.24 7.48
N GLU A 58 -6.08 3.60 8.77
CA GLU A 58 -5.01 3.17 9.67
C GLU A 58 -5.14 1.70 10.09
N THR A 59 -6.32 1.09 9.97
CA THR A 59 -6.50 -0.33 10.28
C THR A 59 -5.74 -1.17 9.27
N THR A 60 -5.95 -0.90 7.98
CA THR A 60 -5.21 -1.57 6.90
C THR A 60 -3.70 -1.30 7.00
N ARG A 61 -3.30 -0.05 7.29
CA ARG A 61 -1.89 0.28 7.53
C ARG A 61 -1.28 -0.56 8.66
N SER A 62 -1.99 -0.69 9.79
CA SER A 62 -1.52 -1.46 10.95
C SER A 62 -1.35 -2.94 10.62
N VAL A 63 -2.35 -3.54 9.95
CA VAL A 63 -2.29 -4.93 9.48
C VAL A 63 -1.09 -5.13 8.56
N LEU A 64 -0.88 -4.24 7.60
CA LEU A 64 0.25 -4.31 6.68
C LEU A 64 1.60 -4.18 7.38
N ARG A 65 1.72 -3.30 8.39
CA ARG A 65 2.93 -3.22 9.23
C ARG A 65 3.18 -4.52 10.01
N GLY A 66 2.13 -5.22 10.43
CA GLY A 66 2.26 -6.52 11.09
C GLY A 66 2.87 -7.61 10.20
N VAL A 67 2.61 -7.55 8.89
CA VAL A 67 3.07 -8.59 7.93
C VAL A 67 4.29 -8.18 7.11
N VAL A 68 4.73 -6.91 7.20
CA VAL A 68 5.87 -6.36 6.42
C VAL A 68 7.21 -7.09 6.70
N SER A 69 7.35 -7.71 7.88
CA SER A 69 8.51 -8.54 8.22
C SER A 69 8.59 -9.80 7.35
N HIS A 70 7.44 -10.37 6.99
CA HIS A 70 7.28 -11.60 6.21
C HIS A 70 7.19 -11.35 4.70
N VAL A 71 6.80 -10.14 4.28
CA VAL A 71 6.65 -9.75 2.87
C VAL A 71 7.60 -8.59 2.55
N ALA A 72 8.77 -8.92 2.00
CA ALA A 72 9.85 -7.97 1.76
C ALA A 72 9.48 -6.87 0.76
N GLU A 73 8.59 -7.18 -0.18
CA GLU A 73 8.07 -6.30 -1.22
C GLU A 73 7.31 -5.11 -0.62
N LEU A 74 6.64 -5.31 0.52
CA LEU A 74 5.92 -4.26 1.24
C LEU A 74 6.84 -3.30 1.99
N ARG A 75 8.11 -3.65 2.24
CA ARG A 75 9.01 -2.83 3.09
C ARG A 75 9.22 -1.43 2.54
N LYS A 76 9.22 -1.29 1.21
CA LYS A 76 9.39 -0.02 0.51
C LYS A 76 8.08 0.69 0.19
N LEU A 77 6.93 0.10 0.53
CA LEU A 77 5.63 0.72 0.32
C LEU A 77 5.50 1.90 1.27
N VAL A 78 5.26 3.09 0.70
CA VAL A 78 4.97 4.32 1.41
C VAL A 78 3.48 4.38 1.71
N TRP A 79 3.13 4.64 2.97
CA TRP A 79 1.74 4.86 3.36
C TRP A 79 1.61 6.19 4.07
N VAL A 80 0.74 7.06 3.57
CA VAL A 80 0.49 8.39 4.12
C VAL A 80 -1.00 8.61 4.36
N ASN A 81 -1.33 9.11 5.55
CA ASN A 81 -2.68 9.49 5.91
C ASN A 81 -2.89 11.00 5.71
N PRO A 82 -3.73 11.41 4.74
CA PRO A 82 -3.89 12.82 4.38
C PRO A 82 -4.63 13.67 5.42
N ILE A 83 -5.32 13.05 6.39
CA ILE A 83 -6.05 13.78 7.44
C ILE A 83 -5.23 13.95 8.73
N ARG A 84 -4.07 13.30 8.82
CA ARG A 84 -3.15 13.41 9.96
C ARG A 84 -2.21 14.59 9.74
N ALA A 85 -2.38 15.64 10.54
CA ALA A 85 -1.58 16.86 10.42
C ALA A 85 -0.08 16.61 10.64
N ASP A 86 0.27 15.69 11.53
CA ASP A 86 1.64 15.26 11.83
C ASP A 86 2.31 14.54 10.65
N GLU A 87 1.53 14.04 9.68
CA GLU A 87 2.10 13.43 8.49
C GLU A 87 2.44 14.45 7.38
N GLY A 88 1.99 15.69 7.49
CA GLY A 88 2.31 16.76 6.53
C GLY A 88 2.02 16.37 5.07
N ALA A 89 1.00 15.55 4.84
CA ALA A 89 0.78 14.88 3.55
C ALA A 89 0.63 15.86 2.38
N ILE A 90 -0.08 16.98 2.59
CA ILE A 90 -0.32 17.98 1.55
C ILE A 90 0.98 18.68 1.14
N ASP A 91 1.81 19.08 2.10
CA ASP A 91 3.08 19.74 1.80
C ASP A 91 4.08 18.75 1.17
N TRP A 92 4.14 17.52 1.68
CA TRP A 92 4.92 16.45 1.07
C TRP A 92 4.51 16.17 -0.39
N LEU A 93 3.20 16.18 -0.69
CA LEU A 93 2.71 16.03 -2.07
C LEU A 93 3.06 17.24 -2.95
N ARG A 94 2.96 18.47 -2.41
CA ARG A 94 3.34 19.69 -3.13
C ARG A 94 4.81 19.69 -3.51
N ASP A 95 5.66 19.11 -2.66
CA ASP A 95 7.09 18.97 -2.89
C ASP A 95 7.44 17.80 -3.85
N GLY A 96 6.42 17.18 -4.47
CA GLY A 96 6.59 16.12 -5.45
C GLY A 96 6.73 14.73 -4.84
N ALA A 97 6.23 14.52 -3.61
CA ALA A 97 6.29 13.26 -2.90
C ALA A 97 7.71 12.67 -2.83
N PRO A 98 8.71 13.43 -2.29
CA PRO A 98 10.09 12.98 -2.25
C PRO A 98 10.20 11.66 -1.47
N ALA A 99 11.16 10.82 -1.90
CA ALA A 99 11.41 9.53 -1.28
C ALA A 99 11.78 9.71 0.20
N ASP A 100 10.98 9.10 1.06
CA ASP A 100 11.03 9.34 2.49
C ASP A 100 10.91 8.02 3.25
N ALA A 101 12.02 7.61 3.86
CA ALA A 101 12.13 6.32 4.52
C ALA A 101 11.17 6.21 5.72
N HIS A 102 10.90 7.29 6.47
CA HIS A 102 10.04 7.19 7.65
C HIS A 102 8.57 6.90 7.32
N ARG A 103 8.15 7.14 6.07
CA ARG A 103 6.80 6.85 5.58
C ARG A 103 6.65 5.43 5.06
N GLN A 104 7.76 4.70 4.92
CA GLN A 104 7.74 3.32 4.46
C GLN A 104 7.23 2.39 5.55
N LEU A 105 6.40 1.41 5.19
CA LEU A 105 5.86 0.44 6.15
C LEU A 105 6.96 -0.36 6.87
N GLY A 106 8.08 -0.61 6.19
CA GLY A 106 9.24 -1.32 6.73
C GLY A 106 10.17 -0.47 7.61
N TYR A 107 9.85 0.82 7.81
CA TYR A 107 10.67 1.68 8.65
C TYR A 107 10.58 1.29 10.12
N VAL A 108 11.75 1.09 10.72
CA VAL A 108 11.92 0.88 12.15
C VAL A 108 12.79 2.03 12.66
N PRO A 109 12.23 2.95 13.47
CA PRO A 109 13.04 4.00 14.08
C PRO A 109 14.11 3.36 14.96
N ARG A 110 15.36 3.80 14.79
CA ARG A 110 16.45 3.36 15.66
C ARG A 110 16.16 3.89 17.08
N PRO A 111 16.23 3.06 18.13
CA PRO A 111 16.09 3.57 19.49
C PRO A 111 17.22 4.57 19.76
N GLU A 112 16.87 5.75 20.26
CA GLU A 112 17.85 6.70 20.80
C GLU A 112 18.52 6.03 22.00
N GLY A 113 19.85 5.91 21.94
CA GLY A 113 20.66 5.21 22.94
C GLY A 113 20.96 6.05 24.17
#